data_AF-A0A1F9N6V3-F1
#
_entry.id   AF-A0A1F9N6V3-F1
#
_cell.length_a   1.000
_cell.length_b   1.000
_cell.length_c   1.000
_cell.angle_alpha   90.00
_cell.angle_beta   90.00
_cell.angle_gamma   90.00
#
_symmetry.space_group_name_H-M   'P 1'
#
loop_
_entity.id
_entity.type
_entity.pdbx_description
1 polymer ?
#
loop_
_entity_poly.entity_id
_entity_poly.type
_entity_poly.pdbx_seq_one_letter_code
_entity_poly.pdbx_strand_id
1 'polypeptide(L)'
;MKKTGKVKMKKTTKWFFVSLILMGWSLCPNLLAETIDRIVAVVDGDIITLTQFNKETERYRKSIEISENSDENKKALIDDLNKKIMESLVDQSLTRQEARKYNIEVTDTEITAAVENVKRIKSLSQEALEKALEQEGLTFQEYRDSIKKQILQSRLIHYAVKSKVVITEAEIRKQYEINAEKYATGQKYHLKNILMKDKSKIDEAKFKLDNKEDFSKIAKQYSIAPNASDGGDLGVFDISSFSTGIKDSIALLKKGEYTDVIQTAQGFQIFYVVDIEQGNGKTFEQAKDEIQESLYQEQVKEKFETWLKSLKKKAHIKILL
;
A
#
# COMPACT_ATOMS: atom_id res chain seq x y z
N MET A 1 70.42 62.02 -63.43
CA MET A 1 71.56 62.45 -62.60
C MET A 1 71.12 62.48 -61.14
N LYS A 2 71.85 61.78 -60.25
CA LYS A 2 72.05 62.00 -58.79
C LYS A 2 70.83 62.32 -57.91
N LYS A 3 70.43 61.37 -57.04
CA LYS A 3 70.74 61.30 -55.58
C LYS A 3 69.84 62.21 -54.72
N THR A 4 68.82 61.66 -54.06
CA THR A 4 68.81 61.12 -52.67
C THR A 4 69.11 62.14 -51.58
N GLY A 5 68.13 62.37 -50.70
CA GLY A 5 68.29 63.02 -49.39
C GLY A 5 67.13 62.66 -48.45
N LYS A 6 67.44 61.86 -47.42
CA LYS A 6 66.55 61.27 -46.40
C LYS A 6 65.99 62.29 -45.40
N VAL A 7 64.81 62.02 -44.84
CA VAL A 7 64.50 62.29 -43.41
C VAL A 7 63.64 61.15 -42.82
N LYS A 8 64.09 60.57 -41.69
CA LYS A 8 63.39 59.67 -40.74
C LYS A 8 62.39 60.54 -39.92
N MET A 9 61.25 60.13 -39.34
CA MET A 9 60.95 58.92 -38.59
C MET A 9 59.47 58.97 -38.08
N LYS A 10 58.82 57.80 -38.08
CA LYS A 10 58.04 57.17 -36.98
C LYS A 10 56.57 57.56 -36.63
N LYS A 11 55.84 56.44 -36.46
CA LYS A 11 54.62 56.12 -35.67
C LYS A 11 53.28 56.30 -36.42
N THR A 12 52.73 55.24 -37.04
CA THR A 12 51.78 54.23 -36.47
C THR A 12 50.59 54.95 -35.79
N THR A 13 49.35 54.90 -36.28
CA THR A 13 48.55 53.71 -36.66
C THR A 13 47.41 54.12 -37.62
N LYS A 14 47.04 53.19 -38.52
CA LYS A 14 46.01 53.26 -39.60
C LYS A 14 44.59 53.53 -39.04
N TRP A 15 43.71 54.36 -39.64
CA TRP A 15 42.85 54.12 -40.84
C TRP A 15 42.10 52.76 -40.75
N PHE A 16 40.79 52.57 -40.91
CA PHE A 16 39.61 53.39 -41.25
C PHE A 16 38.40 52.40 -41.24
N PHE A 17 37.19 52.95 -41.41
CA PHE A 17 35.97 52.33 -41.96
C PHE A 17 34.80 51.88 -41.06
N VAL A 18 33.74 52.64 -41.31
CA VAL A 18 32.30 52.53 -41.06
C VAL A 18 31.72 51.23 -41.61
N SER A 19 30.80 50.61 -40.86
CA SER A 19 29.60 49.99 -41.45
C SER A 19 28.48 49.84 -40.40
N LEU A 20 27.47 50.71 -40.55
CA LEU A 20 26.10 50.54 -40.06
C LEU A 20 25.46 49.38 -40.85
N ILE A 21 24.73 48.45 -40.20
CA ILE A 21 23.56 47.71 -40.72
C ILE A 21 23.14 46.56 -39.75
N LEU A 22 21.83 46.48 -39.51
CA LEU A 22 21.02 45.37 -38.96
C LEU A 22 20.92 45.17 -37.43
N MET A 23 20.18 46.12 -36.85
CA MET A 23 19.10 45.91 -35.90
C MET A 23 18.29 44.64 -36.23
N GLY A 24 18.31 43.64 -35.34
CA GLY A 24 17.53 42.41 -35.51
C GLY A 24 18.14 41.16 -34.90
N TRP A 25 18.69 41.22 -33.68
CA TRP A 25 18.80 40.00 -32.88
C TRP A 25 17.44 39.70 -32.29
N SER A 26 16.75 38.83 -33.03
CA SER A 26 15.56 38.10 -32.62
C SER A 26 15.63 37.76 -31.14
N LEU A 27 14.69 38.33 -30.39
CA LEU A 27 14.03 37.62 -29.32
C LEU A 27 13.60 36.27 -29.92
N CYS A 28 14.39 35.22 -29.75
CA CYS A 28 13.82 33.88 -29.78
C CYS A 28 12.78 33.89 -28.67
N PRO A 29 11.47 33.79 -28.96
CA PRO A 29 10.56 33.39 -27.91
C PRO A 29 11.15 32.10 -27.35
N ASN A 30 11.24 31.98 -26.03
CA ASN A 30 11.50 30.71 -25.39
C ASN A 30 10.47 29.73 -25.96
N LEU A 31 10.90 28.95 -26.94
CA LEU A 31 10.16 27.82 -27.44
C LEU A 31 10.07 26.92 -26.21
N LEU A 32 8.88 26.88 -25.60
CA LEU A 32 8.60 25.97 -24.51
C LEU A 32 9.02 24.60 -25.02
N ALA A 33 10.15 24.09 -24.52
CA ALA A 33 10.62 22.77 -24.87
C ALA A 33 9.48 21.82 -24.52
N GLU A 34 8.86 21.24 -25.55
CA GLU A 34 7.88 20.19 -25.38
C GLU A 34 8.63 19.05 -24.68
N THR A 35 8.34 18.85 -23.41
CA THR A 35 8.91 17.77 -22.63
C THR A 35 8.42 16.46 -23.25
N ILE A 36 9.26 15.83 -24.05
CA ILE A 36 9.00 14.47 -24.55
C ILE A 36 9.09 13.55 -23.34
N ASP A 37 7.93 13.23 -22.76
CA ASP A 37 7.82 12.29 -21.63
C ASP A 37 8.25 10.89 -22.09
N ARG A 38 9.28 10.32 -21.44
CA ARG A 38 9.89 9.04 -21.86
C ARG A 38 8.90 7.90 -21.64
N ILE A 39 8.79 7.00 -22.61
CA ILE A 39 8.04 5.74 -22.45
C ILE A 39 8.88 4.75 -21.65
N VAL A 40 8.31 4.22 -20.57
CA VAL A 40 8.94 3.20 -19.72
C VAL A 40 8.29 1.83 -19.83
N ALA A 41 7.06 1.75 -20.34
CA ALA A 41 6.46 0.50 -20.78
C ALA A 41 5.37 0.73 -21.83
N VAL A 42 5.13 -0.29 -22.65
CA VAL A 42 4.01 -0.38 -23.60
C VAL A 42 3.21 -1.63 -23.26
N VAL A 43 1.90 -1.47 -23.14
CA VAL A 43 0.94 -2.54 -22.80
C VAL A 43 -0.15 -2.54 -23.87
N ASP A 44 0.00 -3.42 -24.86
CA ASP A 44 -0.76 -3.40 -26.11
C ASP A 44 -0.65 -2.03 -26.80
N GLY A 45 -1.73 -1.24 -26.79
CA GLY A 45 -1.78 0.12 -27.33
C GLY A 45 -1.61 1.23 -26.28
N ASP A 46 -1.62 0.90 -24.98
CA ASP A 46 -1.48 1.87 -23.89
C ASP A 46 0.00 2.06 -23.53
N ILE A 47 0.37 3.28 -23.19
CA ILE A 47 1.73 3.69 -22.84
C ILE A 47 1.79 4.02 -21.35
N ILE A 48 2.84 3.55 -20.67
CA ILE A 48 3.20 3.99 -19.32
C ILE A 48 4.42 4.89 -19.46
N THR A 49 4.31 6.12 -18.95
CA THR A 49 5.36 7.13 -19.05
C THR A 49 6.23 7.21 -17.79
N LEU A 50 7.42 7.79 -17.94
CA LEU A 50 8.35 8.01 -16.85
C LEU A 50 7.74 8.93 -15.80
N THR A 51 7.00 9.95 -16.21
CA THR A 51 6.31 10.86 -15.28
C THR A 51 5.29 10.11 -14.42
N GLN A 52 4.48 9.24 -15.02
CA GLN A 52 3.53 8.41 -14.28
C GLN A 52 4.23 7.45 -13.32
N PHE A 53 5.27 6.76 -13.79
CA PHE A 53 6.04 5.82 -12.96
C PHE A 53 6.73 6.51 -11.77
N ASN A 54 7.36 7.66 -12.01
CA ASN A 54 7.99 8.42 -10.93
C ASN A 54 6.94 8.89 -9.93
N LYS A 55 5.82 9.45 -10.38
CA LYS A 55 4.73 9.90 -9.50
C LYS A 55 4.26 8.81 -8.52
N GLU A 56 4.12 7.57 -8.98
CA GLU A 56 3.69 6.44 -8.15
C GLU A 56 4.81 5.90 -7.22
N THR A 57 6.08 6.22 -7.49
CA THR A 57 7.25 5.77 -6.69
C THR A 57 7.79 6.84 -5.74
N GLU A 58 7.56 8.13 -6.00
CA GLU A 58 8.19 9.28 -5.31
C GLU A 58 8.15 9.18 -3.78
N ARG A 59 6.95 8.97 -3.21
CA ARG A 59 6.78 8.92 -1.74
C ARG A 59 7.57 7.77 -1.12
N TYR A 60 7.54 6.60 -1.76
CA TYR A 60 8.22 5.41 -1.27
C TYR A 60 9.74 5.54 -1.38
N ARG A 61 10.24 6.09 -2.49
CA ARG A 61 11.67 6.36 -2.68
C ARG A 61 12.23 7.29 -1.61
N LYS A 62 11.57 8.41 -1.34
CA LYS A 62 11.95 9.34 -0.26
C LYS A 62 12.02 8.64 1.11
N SER A 63 11.06 7.76 1.40
CA SER A 63 11.07 7.01 2.66
C SER A 63 12.24 6.01 2.76
N ILE A 64 12.63 5.38 1.65
CA ILE A 64 13.77 4.45 1.60
C ILE A 64 15.09 5.22 1.71
N GLU A 65 15.21 6.38 1.04
CA GLU A 65 16.41 7.23 1.09
C GLU A 65 16.72 7.70 2.52
N ILE A 66 15.68 8.11 3.26
CA ILE A 66 15.79 8.59 4.65
C ILE A 66 16.02 7.44 5.65
N SER A 67 15.75 6.19 5.27
CA SER A 67 15.95 5.04 6.17
C SER A 67 17.42 4.80 6.53
N GLU A 68 17.69 4.23 7.69
CA GLU A 68 19.04 3.89 8.19
C GLU A 68 19.65 2.63 7.52
N ASN A 69 19.09 2.18 6.39
CA ASN A 69 19.61 1.02 5.66
C ASN A 69 20.95 1.33 4.96
N SER A 70 21.78 0.31 4.76
CA SER A 70 22.97 0.43 3.91
C SER A 70 22.60 0.76 2.47
N ASP A 71 23.50 1.39 1.71
CA ASP A 71 23.24 1.77 0.32
C ASP A 71 22.86 0.58 -0.57
N GLU A 72 23.48 -0.59 -0.32
CA GLU A 72 23.15 -1.83 -1.02
C GLU A 72 21.71 -2.29 -0.72
N ASN A 73 21.30 -2.25 0.55
CA ASN A 73 19.93 -2.59 0.94
C ASN A 73 18.91 -1.57 0.40
N LYS A 74 19.25 -0.27 0.40
CA LYS A 74 18.41 0.78 -0.20
C LYS A 74 18.18 0.53 -1.68
N LYS A 75 19.25 0.18 -2.41
CA LYS A 75 19.15 -0.15 -3.84
C LYS A 75 18.24 -1.35 -4.08
N ALA A 76 18.42 -2.44 -3.34
CA ALA A 76 17.57 -3.63 -3.46
C ALA A 76 16.08 -3.32 -3.17
N LEU A 77 15.80 -2.48 -2.16
CA LEU A 77 14.45 -2.03 -1.84
C LEU A 77 13.84 -1.17 -2.97
N ILE A 78 14.64 -0.28 -3.57
CA ILE A 78 14.21 0.55 -4.71
C ILE A 78 13.93 -0.32 -5.94
N ASP A 79 14.76 -1.32 -6.21
CA ASP A 79 14.56 -2.23 -7.35
C ASP A 79 13.28 -3.07 -7.19
N ASP A 80 13.03 -3.60 -5.98
CA ASP A 80 11.78 -4.31 -5.67
C ASP A 80 10.55 -3.40 -5.73
N LEU A 81 10.65 -2.17 -5.20
CA LEU A 81 9.61 -1.15 -5.32
C LEU A 81 9.30 -0.85 -6.80
N ASN A 82 10.33 -0.58 -7.60
CA ASN A 82 10.21 -0.25 -9.02
C ASN A 82 9.50 -1.38 -9.77
N LYS A 83 9.88 -2.63 -9.50
CA LYS A 83 9.23 -3.81 -10.09
C LYS A 83 7.75 -3.87 -9.71
N LYS A 84 7.41 -3.75 -8.42
CA LYS A 84 6.02 -3.81 -7.92
C LYS A 84 5.15 -2.69 -8.48
N ILE A 85 5.67 -1.46 -8.56
CA ILE A 85 4.93 -0.34 -9.12
C ILE A 85 4.76 -0.50 -10.63
N MET A 86 5.78 -0.97 -11.36
CA MET A 86 5.64 -1.26 -12.78
C MET A 86 4.60 -2.35 -13.04
N GLU A 87 4.62 -3.44 -12.27
CA GLU A 87 3.60 -4.49 -12.33
C GLU A 87 2.19 -3.93 -12.05
N SER A 88 2.03 -3.10 -11.02
CA SER A 88 0.77 -2.42 -10.70
C SER A 88 0.29 -1.52 -11.83
N LEU A 89 1.18 -0.74 -12.47
CA LEU A 89 0.83 0.13 -13.58
C LEU A 89 0.40 -0.66 -14.83
N VAL A 90 1.05 -1.79 -15.10
CA VAL A 90 0.62 -2.72 -16.16
C VAL A 90 -0.78 -3.25 -15.83
N ASP A 91 -1.05 -3.62 -14.58
CA ASP A 91 -2.35 -4.14 -14.15
C ASP A 91 -3.46 -3.10 -14.30
N GLN A 92 -3.18 -1.85 -13.91
CA GLN A 92 -4.07 -0.72 -14.13
C GLN A 92 -4.31 -0.44 -15.61
N SER A 93 -3.29 -0.62 -16.46
CA SER A 93 -3.43 -0.47 -17.90
C SER A 93 -4.37 -1.53 -18.49
N LEU A 94 -4.10 -2.81 -18.20
CA LEU A 94 -4.90 -3.93 -18.70
C LEU A 94 -6.37 -3.86 -18.23
N THR A 95 -6.58 -3.54 -16.96
CA THR A 95 -7.93 -3.41 -16.40
C THR A 95 -8.69 -2.25 -17.04
N ARG A 96 -8.04 -1.11 -17.28
CA ARG A 96 -8.66 0.01 -18.00
C ARG A 96 -9.03 -0.36 -19.44
N GLN A 97 -8.19 -1.12 -20.14
CA GLN A 97 -8.48 -1.60 -21.49
C GLN A 97 -9.70 -2.53 -21.50
N GLU A 98 -9.79 -3.47 -20.55
CA GLU A 98 -10.97 -4.34 -20.43
C GLU A 98 -12.23 -3.56 -20.06
N ALA A 99 -12.13 -2.54 -19.18
CA ALA A 99 -13.27 -1.68 -18.89
C ALA A 99 -13.79 -0.97 -20.14
N ARG A 100 -12.90 -0.41 -20.99
CA ARG A 100 -13.28 0.18 -22.28
C ARG A 100 -13.93 -0.84 -23.21
N LYS A 101 -13.38 -2.04 -23.30
CA LYS A 101 -13.91 -3.13 -24.14
C LYS A 101 -15.34 -3.54 -23.76
N TYR A 102 -15.70 -3.49 -22.48
CA TYR A 102 -17.06 -3.75 -22.01
C TYR A 102 -17.92 -2.50 -21.86
N ASN A 103 -17.47 -1.34 -22.36
CA ASN A 103 -18.17 -0.05 -22.24
C ASN A 103 -18.51 0.31 -20.77
N ILE A 104 -17.63 -0.03 -19.84
CA ILE A 104 -17.74 0.33 -18.44
C ILE A 104 -17.19 1.76 -18.29
N GLU A 105 -18.11 2.72 -18.24
CA GLU A 105 -17.79 4.13 -18.08
C GLU A 105 -18.19 4.65 -16.69
N VAL A 106 -17.67 5.82 -16.34
CA VAL A 106 -18.00 6.54 -15.11
C VAL A 106 -18.25 8.00 -15.48
N THR A 107 -19.45 8.48 -15.18
CA THR A 107 -19.88 9.84 -15.47
C THR A 107 -19.41 10.82 -14.40
N ASP A 108 -19.32 12.11 -14.74
CA ASP A 108 -18.93 13.14 -13.78
C ASP A 108 -19.90 13.25 -12.59
N THR A 109 -21.19 13.07 -12.86
CA THR A 109 -22.25 13.05 -11.84
C THR A 109 -22.02 11.95 -10.80
N GLU A 110 -21.59 10.76 -11.23
CA GLU A 110 -21.27 9.65 -10.33
C GLU A 110 -20.02 9.93 -9.48
N ILE A 111 -19.01 10.57 -10.07
CA ILE A 111 -17.81 11.00 -9.33
C ILE A 111 -18.21 12.02 -8.25
N THR A 112 -19.01 13.02 -8.63
CA THR A 112 -19.50 14.05 -7.70
C THR A 112 -20.34 13.43 -6.58
N ALA A 113 -21.25 12.52 -6.89
CA ALA A 113 -22.04 11.81 -5.88
C ALA A 113 -21.17 10.97 -4.93
N ALA A 114 -20.12 10.32 -5.44
CA ALA A 114 -19.18 9.56 -4.63
C ALA A 114 -18.36 10.48 -3.69
N VAL A 115 -17.90 11.63 -4.18
CA VAL A 115 -17.20 12.63 -3.36
C VAL A 115 -18.12 13.16 -2.24
N GLU A 116 -19.37 13.49 -2.55
CA GLU A 116 -20.35 13.92 -1.54
C GLU A 116 -20.65 12.83 -0.51
N ASN A 117 -20.69 11.57 -0.93
CA ASN A 117 -20.86 10.46 -0.01
C ASN A 117 -19.66 10.33 0.95
N VAL A 118 -18.42 10.50 0.47
CA VAL A 118 -17.23 10.51 1.34
C VAL A 118 -17.30 11.67 2.34
N LYS A 119 -17.67 12.87 1.89
CA LYS A 119 -17.85 14.04 2.75
C LYS A 119 -18.89 13.76 3.84
N ARG A 120 -20.03 13.17 3.49
CA ARG A 120 -21.09 12.79 4.44
C ARG A 120 -20.62 11.76 5.48
N ILE A 121 -19.93 10.70 5.05
CA ILE A 121 -19.44 9.64 5.96
C ILE A 121 -18.40 10.19 6.93
N LYS A 122 -17.53 11.09 6.47
CA LYS A 122 -16.48 11.71 7.29
C LYS A 122 -16.91 13.01 7.97
N SER A 123 -18.16 13.44 7.79
CA SER A 123 -18.70 14.72 8.27
C SER A 123 -17.83 15.93 7.88
N LEU A 124 -17.33 15.95 6.64
CA LEU A 124 -16.44 16.99 6.11
C LEU A 124 -17.19 18.05 5.29
N SER A 125 -16.78 19.31 5.43
CA SER A 125 -17.11 20.36 4.47
C SER A 125 -16.23 20.25 3.21
N GLN A 126 -16.55 21.00 2.16
CA GLN A 126 -15.70 21.08 0.95
C GLN A 126 -14.31 21.62 1.30
N GLU A 127 -14.23 22.70 2.06
CA GLU A 127 -12.97 23.31 2.51
C GLU A 127 -12.14 22.36 3.36
N ALA A 128 -12.78 21.62 4.27
CA ALA A 128 -12.09 20.63 5.10
C ALA A 128 -11.52 19.47 4.27
N LEU A 129 -12.24 19.05 3.23
CA LEU A 129 -11.74 18.04 2.29
C LEU A 129 -10.53 18.57 1.51
N GLU A 130 -10.62 19.76 0.92
CA GLU A 130 -9.51 20.35 0.16
C GLU A 130 -8.25 20.51 1.02
N LYS A 131 -8.40 21.02 2.25
CA LYS A 131 -7.29 21.14 3.20
C LYS A 131 -6.67 19.79 3.56
N ALA A 132 -7.48 18.73 3.71
CA ALA A 132 -6.97 17.40 3.96
C ALA A 132 -6.19 16.84 2.75
N LEU A 133 -6.66 17.10 1.54
CA LEU A 133 -5.97 16.69 0.31
C LEU A 133 -4.64 17.44 0.14
N GLU A 134 -4.59 18.73 0.45
CA GLU A 134 -3.37 19.52 0.43
C GLU A 134 -2.31 18.97 1.41
N GLN A 135 -2.72 18.54 2.61
CA GLN A 135 -1.83 17.89 3.57
C GLN A 135 -1.24 16.57 3.05
N GLU A 136 -1.98 15.88 2.19
CA GLU A 136 -1.53 14.66 1.51
C GLU A 136 -0.80 14.93 0.19
N GLY A 137 -0.69 16.21 -0.23
CA GLY A 137 -0.05 16.61 -1.48
C GLY A 137 -0.87 16.29 -2.73
N LEU A 138 -2.21 16.21 -2.61
CA LEU A 138 -3.13 15.91 -3.69
C LEU A 138 -3.99 17.13 -4.05
N THR A 139 -4.20 17.35 -5.34
CA THR A 139 -5.22 18.31 -5.81
C THR A 139 -6.61 17.69 -5.78
N PHE A 140 -7.65 18.52 -5.72
CA PHE A 140 -9.03 18.04 -5.80
C PHE A 140 -9.32 17.28 -7.10
N GLN A 141 -8.71 17.69 -8.22
CA GLN A 141 -8.86 16.98 -9.50
C GLN A 141 -8.23 15.59 -9.47
N GLU A 142 -7.02 15.44 -8.92
CA GLU A 142 -6.39 14.13 -8.75
C GLU A 142 -7.19 13.22 -7.83
N TYR A 143 -7.80 13.80 -6.79
CA TYR A 143 -8.72 13.08 -5.93
C TYR A 143 -9.95 12.58 -6.70
N ARG A 144 -10.61 13.44 -7.50
CA ARG A 144 -11.71 13.03 -8.39
C ARG A 144 -11.31 11.93 -9.35
N ASP A 145 -10.13 12.03 -9.96
CA ASP A 145 -9.59 11.01 -10.85
C ASP A 145 -9.34 9.68 -10.12
N SER A 146 -8.89 9.72 -8.85
CA SER A 146 -8.74 8.53 -8.01
C SER A 146 -10.09 7.85 -7.72
N ILE A 147 -11.14 8.64 -7.42
CA ILE A 147 -12.50 8.14 -7.23
C ILE A 147 -13.04 7.52 -8.51
N LYS A 148 -12.81 8.16 -9.67
CA LYS A 148 -13.16 7.60 -10.98
C LYS A 148 -12.51 6.24 -11.21
N LYS A 149 -11.20 6.13 -10.94
CA LYS A 149 -10.44 4.87 -11.05
C LYS A 149 -11.02 3.79 -10.13
N GLN A 150 -11.34 4.12 -8.88
CA GLN A 150 -11.94 3.19 -7.92
C GLN A 150 -13.32 2.68 -8.36
N ILE A 151 -14.18 3.56 -8.87
CA ILE A 151 -15.52 3.19 -9.37
C ILE A 151 -15.37 2.26 -10.58
N LEU A 152 -14.52 2.62 -11.54
CA LEU A 152 -14.29 1.82 -12.75
C LEU A 152 -13.74 0.42 -12.40
N GLN A 153 -12.75 0.36 -11.50
CA GLN A 153 -12.20 -0.90 -11.03
C GLN A 153 -13.26 -1.75 -10.31
N SER A 154 -14.06 -1.14 -9.43
CA SER A 154 -15.14 -1.84 -8.72
C SER A 154 -16.18 -2.43 -9.68
N ARG A 155 -16.62 -1.65 -10.69
CA ARG A 155 -17.55 -2.10 -11.73
C ARG A 155 -16.96 -3.25 -12.55
N LEU A 156 -15.71 -3.12 -12.97
CA LEU A 156 -15.04 -4.15 -13.75
C LEU A 156 -14.89 -5.45 -12.96
N ILE A 157 -14.47 -5.38 -11.69
CA ILE A 157 -14.39 -6.55 -10.82
C ILE A 157 -15.78 -7.17 -10.65
N HIS A 158 -16.81 -6.35 -10.45
CA HIS A 158 -18.17 -6.85 -10.32
C HIS A 158 -18.61 -7.61 -11.59
N TYR A 159 -18.40 -7.01 -12.75
CA TYR A 159 -18.78 -7.58 -14.04
C TYR A 159 -17.95 -8.81 -14.43
N ALA A 160 -16.62 -8.72 -14.36
CA ALA A 160 -15.72 -9.76 -14.83
C ALA A 160 -15.60 -10.95 -13.88
N VAL A 161 -15.77 -10.71 -12.57
CA VAL A 161 -15.49 -11.68 -11.51
C VAL A 161 -16.74 -11.96 -10.67
N LYS A 162 -17.24 -10.97 -9.91
CA LYS A 162 -18.25 -11.20 -8.86
C LYS A 162 -19.56 -11.77 -9.40
N SER A 163 -20.02 -11.31 -10.57
CA SER A 163 -21.25 -11.79 -11.23
C SER A 163 -21.23 -13.28 -11.58
N LYS A 164 -20.04 -13.91 -11.59
CA LYS A 164 -19.81 -15.33 -11.93
C LYS A 164 -19.48 -16.17 -10.69
N VAL A 165 -19.58 -15.60 -9.50
CA VAL A 165 -19.38 -16.32 -8.23
C VAL A 165 -20.75 -16.72 -7.70
N VAL A 166 -20.94 -18.03 -7.53
CA VAL A 166 -22.13 -18.61 -6.93
C VAL A 166 -21.61 -19.51 -5.82
N ILE A 167 -22.00 -19.22 -4.58
CA ILE A 167 -21.70 -20.07 -3.43
C ILE A 167 -22.87 -20.99 -3.20
N THR A 168 -22.64 -22.30 -3.33
CA THR A 168 -23.66 -23.33 -3.14
C THR A 168 -23.75 -23.74 -1.68
N GLU A 169 -24.93 -24.20 -1.26
CA GLU A 169 -25.10 -24.71 0.12
C GLU A 169 -24.16 -25.90 0.41
N ALA A 170 -23.86 -26.72 -0.60
CA ALA A 170 -22.91 -27.83 -0.48
C ALA A 170 -21.50 -27.34 -0.13
N GLU A 171 -21.03 -26.24 -0.73
CA GLU A 171 -19.74 -25.62 -0.39
C GLU A 171 -19.75 -25.05 1.03
N ILE A 172 -20.85 -24.41 1.45
CA ILE A 172 -20.99 -23.87 2.81
C ILE A 172 -20.96 -25.01 3.83
N ARG A 173 -21.70 -26.10 3.60
CA ARG A 173 -21.70 -27.28 4.48
C ARG A 173 -20.32 -27.91 4.58
N LYS A 174 -19.67 -28.14 3.43
CA LYS A 174 -18.29 -28.65 3.38
C LYS A 174 -17.33 -27.75 4.17
N GLN A 175 -17.45 -26.42 4.04
CA GLN A 175 -16.59 -25.48 4.74
C GLN A 175 -16.85 -25.44 6.25
N TYR A 176 -18.10 -25.64 6.68
CA TYR A 176 -18.46 -25.80 8.09
C TYR A 176 -17.83 -27.09 8.67
N GLU A 177 -17.89 -28.20 7.93
CA GLU A 177 -17.31 -29.48 8.33
C GLU A 177 -15.78 -29.45 8.40
N ILE A 178 -15.12 -28.84 7.41
CA ILE A 178 -13.65 -28.68 7.39
C ILE A 178 -13.18 -27.84 8.59
N ASN A 179 -13.96 -26.82 8.97
CA ASN A 179 -13.65 -25.94 10.09
C ASN A 179 -14.51 -26.25 11.32
N ALA A 180 -14.91 -27.52 11.50
CA ALA A 180 -15.79 -27.90 12.59
C ALA A 180 -15.22 -27.48 13.95
N GLU A 181 -13.91 -27.56 14.16
CA GLU A 181 -13.25 -27.10 15.39
C GLU A 181 -13.47 -25.61 15.67
N LYS A 182 -13.36 -24.75 14.63
CA LYS A 182 -13.59 -23.30 14.72
C LYS A 182 -15.01 -22.99 15.19
N TYR A 183 -15.98 -23.80 14.78
CA TYR A 183 -17.39 -23.58 15.11
C TYR A 183 -17.88 -24.43 16.28
N ALA A 184 -17.17 -25.49 16.67
CA ALA A 184 -17.57 -26.44 17.70
C ALA A 184 -17.37 -25.87 19.11
N THR A 185 -16.31 -25.11 19.32
CA THR A 185 -16.04 -24.47 20.61
C THR A 185 -16.42 -23.00 20.51
N GLY A 186 -17.44 -22.58 21.25
CA GLY A 186 -17.67 -21.14 21.49
C GLY A 186 -16.67 -20.58 22.49
N GLN A 187 -15.51 -21.24 22.64
CA GLN A 187 -14.56 -21.01 23.71
C GLN A 187 -13.82 -19.70 23.43
N LYS A 188 -14.03 -18.73 24.32
CA LYS A 188 -13.33 -17.46 24.27
C LYS A 188 -12.35 -17.38 25.42
N TYR A 189 -11.25 -16.69 25.18
CA TYR A 189 -10.18 -16.49 26.15
C TYR A 189 -10.13 -15.01 26.50
N HIS A 190 -10.23 -14.69 27.78
CA HIS A 190 -9.84 -13.37 28.27
C HIS A 190 -8.33 -13.36 28.42
N LEU A 191 -7.65 -12.55 27.61
CA LEU A 191 -6.20 -12.57 27.48
C LEU A 191 -5.56 -11.28 27.97
N LYS A 192 -4.34 -11.41 28.49
CA LYS A 192 -3.37 -10.32 28.62
C LYS A 192 -2.15 -10.60 27.76
N ASN A 193 -1.42 -9.56 27.36
CA ASN A 193 -0.12 -9.72 26.73
C ASN A 193 0.96 -8.75 27.24
N ILE A 194 2.20 -9.18 27.06
CA ILE A 194 3.40 -8.35 27.14
C ILE A 194 4.06 -8.39 25.77
N LEU A 195 4.39 -7.24 25.19
CA LEU A 195 5.11 -7.12 23.91
C LEU A 195 6.41 -6.36 24.13
N MET A 196 7.51 -6.84 23.55
CA MET A 196 8.80 -6.14 23.54
C MET A 196 9.53 -6.34 22.21
N LYS A 197 10.36 -5.37 21.79
CA LYS A 197 11.27 -5.56 20.64
C LYS A 197 12.52 -6.36 20.98
N ASP A 198 12.97 -6.27 22.23
CA ASP A 198 14.23 -6.83 22.70
C ASP A 198 14.01 -8.21 23.35
N LYS A 199 14.72 -9.22 22.85
CA LYS A 199 14.66 -10.59 23.35
C LYS A 199 15.13 -10.69 24.80
N SER A 200 16.24 -10.03 25.15
CA SER A 200 16.81 -10.09 26.49
C SER A 200 15.86 -9.54 27.54
N LYS A 201 15.14 -8.46 27.21
CA LYS A 201 14.19 -7.85 28.14
C LYS A 201 12.94 -8.69 28.35
N ILE A 202 12.44 -9.35 27.30
CA ILE A 202 11.27 -10.23 27.49
C ILE A 202 11.65 -11.52 28.22
N ASP A 203 12.90 -11.97 28.09
CA ASP A 203 13.43 -13.08 28.88
C ASP A 203 13.57 -12.70 30.36
N GLU A 204 13.97 -11.46 30.66
CA GLU A 204 13.91 -10.92 32.03
C GLU A 204 12.47 -10.88 32.56
N ALA A 205 11.52 -10.39 31.75
CA ALA A 205 10.10 -10.37 32.10
C ALA A 205 9.57 -11.79 32.36
N LYS A 206 9.94 -12.76 31.52
CA LYS A 206 9.58 -14.18 31.70
C LYS A 206 10.17 -14.74 32.99
N PHE A 207 11.44 -14.47 33.28
CA PHE A 207 12.08 -14.88 34.53
C PHE A 207 11.35 -14.33 35.76
N LYS A 208 10.92 -13.07 35.72
CA LYS A 208 10.13 -12.46 36.80
C LYS A 208 8.75 -13.11 36.98
N LEU A 209 8.07 -13.41 35.88
CA LEU A 209 6.81 -14.17 35.89
C LEU A 209 7.00 -15.58 36.47
N ASP A 210 8.09 -16.26 36.15
CA ASP A 210 8.43 -17.59 36.67
C ASP A 210 8.66 -17.54 38.19
N ASN A 211 9.16 -16.42 38.69
CA ASN A 211 9.28 -16.09 40.12
C ASN A 211 8.00 -15.53 40.76
N LYS A 212 6.84 -15.72 40.12
CA LYS A 212 5.49 -15.38 40.63
C LYS A 212 5.22 -13.88 40.82
N GLU A 213 5.96 -13.01 40.12
CA GLU A 213 5.62 -11.58 40.08
C GLU A 213 4.33 -11.36 39.26
N ASP A 214 3.55 -10.33 39.60
CA ASP A 214 2.26 -10.04 38.97
C ASP A 214 2.41 -9.66 37.50
N PHE A 215 1.65 -10.34 36.63
CA PHE A 215 1.69 -10.12 35.18
C PHE A 215 1.36 -8.67 34.80
N SER A 216 0.37 -8.07 35.46
CA SER A 216 -0.09 -6.71 35.14
C SER A 216 0.96 -5.66 35.50
N LYS A 217 1.71 -5.87 36.59
CA LYS A 217 2.86 -5.01 36.97
C LYS A 217 3.97 -5.08 35.92
N ILE A 218 4.34 -6.29 35.51
CA ILE A 218 5.38 -6.48 34.49
C ILE A 218 4.93 -5.86 33.16
N ALA A 219 3.67 -6.05 32.76
CA ALA A 219 3.12 -5.43 31.57
C ALA A 219 3.23 -3.90 31.61
N LYS A 220 2.84 -3.26 32.72
CA LYS A 220 2.96 -1.80 32.89
C LYS A 220 4.40 -1.29 32.84
N GLN A 221 5.35 -2.09 33.33
CA GLN A 221 6.74 -1.67 33.43
C GLN A 221 7.53 -1.90 32.13
N TYR A 222 7.27 -3.00 31.43
CA TYR A 222 8.12 -3.47 30.33
C TYR A 222 7.42 -3.49 28.97
N SER A 223 6.10 -3.66 28.91
CA SER A 223 5.40 -3.84 27.64
C SER A 223 5.38 -2.55 26.83
N ILE A 224 5.62 -2.66 25.53
CA ILE A 224 5.47 -1.56 24.55
C ILE A 224 4.13 -1.62 23.82
N ALA A 225 3.24 -2.55 24.18
CA ALA A 225 1.91 -2.63 23.57
C ALA A 225 1.02 -1.46 24.03
N PRO A 226 0.06 -1.01 23.20
CA PRO A 226 -0.84 0.11 23.56
C PRO A 226 -1.63 -0.10 24.86
N ASN A 227 -1.89 -1.35 25.23
CA ASN A 227 -2.61 -1.77 26.43
C ASN A 227 -1.70 -1.96 27.66
N ALA A 228 -0.41 -1.59 27.59
CA ALA A 228 0.53 -1.76 28.70
C ALA A 228 0.07 -1.06 29.99
N SER A 229 -0.45 0.17 29.88
CA SER A 229 -0.97 0.95 31.01
C SER A 229 -2.13 0.25 31.74
N ASP A 230 -2.91 -0.54 31.00
CA ASP A 230 -4.06 -1.30 31.49
C ASP A 230 -3.65 -2.69 32.00
N GLY A 231 -2.36 -2.90 32.27
CA GLY A 231 -1.85 -4.18 32.74
C GLY A 231 -1.75 -5.24 31.64
N GLY A 232 -1.71 -4.81 30.38
CA GLY A 232 -1.63 -5.69 29.22
C GLY A 232 -2.96 -6.34 28.87
N ASP A 233 -4.10 -5.84 29.34
CA ASP A 233 -5.40 -6.43 29.03
C ASP A 233 -5.75 -6.31 27.54
N LEU A 234 -6.03 -7.44 26.89
CA LEU A 234 -6.50 -7.46 25.52
C LEU A 234 -8.04 -7.52 25.48
N GLY A 235 -8.67 -8.12 26.49
CA GLY A 235 -10.07 -8.49 26.48
C GLY A 235 -10.33 -9.92 25.98
N VAL A 236 -11.56 -10.17 25.53
CA VAL A 236 -12.08 -11.52 25.24
C VAL A 236 -12.01 -11.83 23.75
N PHE A 237 -11.29 -12.89 23.38
CA PHE A 237 -11.07 -13.30 21.99
C PHE A 237 -11.40 -14.76 21.72
N ASP A 238 -11.82 -15.03 20.49
CA ASP A 238 -11.74 -16.35 19.89
C ASP A 238 -10.33 -16.54 19.31
N ILE A 239 -9.54 -17.43 19.92
CA ILE A 239 -8.16 -17.67 19.53
C ILE A 239 -8.03 -18.35 18.16
N SER A 240 -9.11 -18.83 17.55
CA SER A 240 -9.10 -19.34 16.17
C SER A 240 -8.75 -18.27 15.15
N SER A 241 -8.91 -16.98 15.51
CA SER A 241 -8.50 -15.84 14.70
C SER A 241 -7.00 -15.50 14.81
N PHE A 242 -6.27 -16.14 15.72
CA PHE A 242 -4.86 -15.88 15.97
C PHE A 242 -4.00 -16.73 15.02
N SER A 243 -2.73 -16.35 14.81
CA SER A 243 -1.81 -17.16 14.03
C SER A 243 -1.59 -18.53 14.69
N THR A 244 -1.35 -19.57 13.89
CA THR A 244 -1.21 -20.96 14.36
C THR A 244 -0.27 -21.08 15.56
N GLY A 245 0.91 -20.46 15.50
CA GLY A 245 1.87 -20.53 16.62
C GLY A 245 1.37 -19.90 17.93
N ILE A 246 0.56 -18.84 17.86
CA ILE A 246 -0.04 -18.23 19.06
C ILE A 246 -1.23 -19.07 19.52
N LYS A 247 -2.11 -19.47 18.59
CA LYS A 247 -3.27 -20.33 18.87
C LYS A 247 -2.83 -21.57 19.64
N ASP A 248 -1.85 -22.31 19.12
CA ASP A 248 -1.39 -23.57 19.70
C ASP A 248 -0.77 -23.37 21.08
N SER A 249 -0.04 -22.25 21.27
CA SER A 249 0.55 -21.92 22.57
C SER A 249 -0.50 -21.58 23.63
N ILE A 250 -1.58 -20.88 23.27
CA ILE A 250 -2.65 -20.50 24.21
C ILE A 250 -3.62 -21.66 24.46
N ALA A 251 -3.92 -22.47 23.43
CA ALA A 251 -4.89 -23.57 23.52
C ALA A 251 -4.51 -24.63 24.58
N LEU A 252 -3.22 -24.76 24.89
CA LEU A 252 -2.71 -25.69 25.90
C LEU A 252 -2.81 -25.17 27.33
N LEU A 253 -3.09 -23.87 27.51
CA LEU A 253 -3.06 -23.20 28.81
C LEU A 253 -4.41 -23.25 29.51
N LYS A 254 -4.34 -23.32 30.84
CA LYS A 254 -5.48 -23.16 31.75
C LYS A 254 -5.56 -21.72 32.23
N LYS A 255 -6.70 -21.40 32.85
CA LYS A 255 -6.89 -20.15 33.61
C LYS A 255 -5.72 -19.93 34.57
N GLY A 256 -5.12 -18.75 34.50
CA GLY A 256 -4.01 -18.33 35.34
C GLY A 256 -2.62 -18.69 34.82
N GLU A 257 -2.52 -19.32 33.64
CA GLU A 257 -1.25 -19.68 33.02
C GLU A 257 -0.86 -18.69 31.92
N TYR A 258 0.42 -18.69 31.54
CA TYR A 258 0.96 -17.89 30.44
C TYR A 258 1.85 -18.71 29.52
N THR A 259 2.00 -18.24 28.28
CA THR A 259 2.83 -18.89 27.26
C THR A 259 4.31 -18.72 27.55
N ASP A 260 5.15 -19.51 26.89
CA ASP A 260 6.54 -19.10 26.70
C ASP A 260 6.64 -17.87 25.78
N VAL A 261 7.86 -17.37 25.59
CA VAL A 261 8.12 -16.22 24.72
C VAL A 261 7.91 -16.61 23.25
N ILE A 262 6.94 -15.96 22.60
CA ILE A 262 6.58 -16.16 21.20
C ILE A 262 7.18 -15.05 20.34
N GLN A 263 7.90 -15.40 19.28
CA GLN A 263 8.38 -14.42 18.31
C GLN A 263 7.29 -14.12 17.27
N THR A 264 6.96 -12.84 17.08
CA THR A 264 5.95 -12.35 16.14
C THR A 264 6.53 -11.25 15.25
N ALA A 265 5.81 -10.86 14.19
CA ALA A 265 6.19 -9.72 13.35
C ALA A 265 6.26 -8.39 14.14
N GLN A 266 5.55 -8.30 15.27
CA GLN A 266 5.54 -7.09 16.11
C GLN A 266 6.69 -7.06 17.12
N GLY A 267 7.37 -8.19 17.34
CA GLY A 267 8.38 -8.39 18.38
C GLY A 267 8.13 -9.69 19.14
N PHE A 268 8.69 -9.79 20.34
CA PHE A 268 8.49 -10.93 21.22
C PHE A 268 7.28 -10.69 22.13
N GLN A 269 6.47 -11.73 22.35
CA GLN A 269 5.26 -11.65 23.16
C GLN A 269 5.12 -12.80 24.17
N ILE A 270 4.46 -12.52 25.29
CA ILE A 270 3.96 -13.51 26.25
C ILE A 270 2.47 -13.24 26.42
N PHE A 271 1.64 -14.29 26.36
CA PHE A 271 0.20 -14.20 26.60
C PHE A 271 -0.17 -14.87 27.92
N TYR A 272 -1.11 -14.27 28.66
CA TYR A 272 -1.65 -14.80 29.91
C TYR A 272 -3.15 -15.02 29.79
N VAL A 273 -3.62 -16.19 30.24
CA VAL A 273 -5.04 -16.57 30.23
C VAL A 273 -5.68 -16.13 31.54
N VAL A 274 -6.41 -15.01 31.50
CA VAL A 274 -7.15 -14.49 32.66
C VAL A 274 -8.36 -15.37 32.96
N ASP A 275 -9.11 -15.73 31.92
CA ASP A 275 -10.25 -16.64 32.03
C ASP A 275 -10.52 -17.36 30.72
N ILE A 276 -11.27 -18.46 30.83
CA ILE A 276 -11.73 -19.25 29.69
C ILE A 276 -13.25 -19.32 29.75
N GLU A 277 -13.91 -18.56 28.88
CA GLU A 277 -15.35 -18.58 28.72
C GLU A 277 -15.75 -19.75 27.82
N GLN A 278 -16.40 -20.75 28.40
CA GLN A 278 -17.00 -21.84 27.63
C GLN A 278 -18.28 -21.33 26.98
N GLY A 279 -18.26 -21.16 25.66
CA GLY A 279 -19.45 -20.86 24.87
C GLY A 279 -19.98 -22.09 24.15
N ASN A 280 -21.26 -22.08 23.84
CA ASN A 280 -21.80 -22.99 22.83
C ASN A 280 -21.21 -22.60 21.48
N GLY A 281 -20.68 -23.58 20.76
CA GLY A 281 -20.26 -23.40 19.38
C GLY A 281 -21.37 -22.80 18.50
N LYS A 282 -20.99 -22.27 17.33
CA LYS A 282 -21.96 -21.83 16.34
C LYS A 282 -22.49 -23.06 15.62
N THR A 283 -23.81 -23.25 15.64
CA THR A 283 -24.47 -24.23 14.76
C THR A 283 -24.27 -23.86 13.29
N PHE A 284 -24.48 -24.82 12.38
CA PHE A 284 -24.43 -24.55 10.94
C PHE A 284 -25.30 -23.35 10.55
N GLU A 285 -26.54 -23.28 11.05
CA GLU A 285 -27.46 -22.17 10.74
C GLU A 285 -26.94 -20.81 11.23
N GLN A 286 -26.24 -20.77 12.37
CA GLN A 286 -25.64 -19.54 12.90
C GLN A 286 -24.34 -19.15 12.18
N ALA A 287 -23.61 -20.12 11.63
CA ALA A 287 -22.35 -19.89 10.91
C ALA A 287 -22.55 -19.69 9.40
N LYS A 288 -23.72 -20.04 8.86
CA LYS A 288 -24.01 -20.09 7.42
C LYS A 288 -23.64 -18.79 6.70
N ASP A 289 -24.12 -17.65 7.18
CA ASP A 289 -23.89 -16.35 6.53
C ASP A 289 -22.42 -15.93 6.59
N GLU A 290 -21.75 -16.17 7.72
CA GLU A 290 -20.30 -15.92 7.88
C GLU A 290 -19.48 -16.76 6.90
N ILE A 291 -19.81 -18.05 6.79
CA ILE A 291 -19.14 -18.98 5.89
C ILE A 291 -19.38 -18.59 4.44
N GLN A 292 -20.62 -18.26 4.09
CA GLN A 292 -20.98 -17.84 2.74
C GLN A 292 -20.19 -16.59 2.33
N GLU A 293 -20.13 -15.58 3.20
CA GLU A 293 -19.38 -14.36 2.93
C GLU A 293 -17.88 -14.65 2.81
N SER A 294 -17.32 -15.46 3.72
CA SER A 294 -15.91 -15.86 3.65
C SER A 294 -15.57 -16.59 2.35
N LEU A 295 -16.38 -17.58 1.96
CA LEU A 295 -16.21 -18.32 0.71
C LEU A 295 -16.36 -17.40 -0.50
N TYR A 296 -17.33 -16.49 -0.47
CA TYR A 296 -17.53 -15.51 -1.53
C TYR A 296 -16.30 -14.62 -1.71
N GLN A 297 -15.75 -14.05 -0.64
CA GLN A 297 -14.56 -13.21 -0.73
C GLN A 297 -13.33 -13.99 -1.21
N GLU A 298 -13.15 -15.22 -0.72
CA GLU A 298 -12.06 -16.10 -1.15
C GLU A 298 -12.15 -16.43 -2.65
N GLN A 299 -13.32 -16.88 -3.12
CA GLN A 299 -13.55 -17.20 -4.53
C GLN A 299 -13.43 -15.95 -5.43
N VAL A 300 -13.92 -14.78 -4.97
CA VAL A 300 -13.76 -13.52 -5.71
C VAL A 300 -12.28 -13.17 -5.85
N LYS A 301 -11.49 -13.28 -4.78
CA LYS A 301 -10.05 -13.02 -4.81
C LYS A 301 -9.34 -13.96 -5.78
N GLU A 302 -9.55 -15.26 -5.66
CA GLU A 302 -8.92 -16.27 -6.52
C GLU A 302 -9.27 -16.06 -8.00
N LYS A 303 -10.56 -15.85 -8.31
CA LYS A 303 -11.01 -15.61 -9.68
C LYS A 303 -10.50 -14.29 -10.23
N PHE A 304 -10.38 -13.24 -9.41
CA PHE A 304 -9.78 -11.97 -9.82
C PHE A 304 -8.30 -12.14 -10.18
N GLU A 305 -7.52 -12.80 -9.32
CA GLU A 305 -6.10 -13.08 -9.60
C GLU A 305 -5.93 -13.91 -10.87
N THR A 306 -6.77 -14.92 -11.06
CA THR A 306 -6.77 -15.78 -12.26
C THR A 306 -7.15 -15.01 -13.51
N TRP A 307 -8.18 -14.17 -13.42
CA TRP A 307 -8.60 -13.31 -14.51
C TRP A 307 -7.49 -12.32 -14.90
N LEU A 308 -6.87 -11.64 -13.94
CA LEU A 308 -5.78 -10.69 -14.20
C LEU A 308 -4.55 -11.39 -14.80
N LYS A 309 -4.17 -12.56 -14.30
CA LYS A 309 -3.12 -13.41 -14.92
C LYS A 309 -3.48 -13.75 -16.37
N SER A 310 -4.75 -14.03 -16.66
CA SER A 310 -5.20 -14.32 -18.03
C SER A 310 -5.10 -13.11 -18.95
N LEU A 311 -5.33 -11.89 -18.45
CA LEU A 311 -5.12 -10.66 -19.20
C LEU A 311 -3.64 -10.47 -19.53
N LYS A 312 -2.77 -10.58 -18.53
CA LYS A 312 -1.32 -10.47 -18.70
C LYS A 312 -0.78 -11.43 -19.75
N LYS A 313 -1.24 -12.68 -19.73
CA LYS A 313 -0.81 -13.72 -20.68
C LYS A 313 -1.22 -13.42 -22.12
N LYS A 314 -2.34 -12.69 -22.33
CA LYS A 314 -2.85 -12.34 -23.65
C LYS A 314 -2.29 -11.02 -24.19
N ALA A 315 -1.85 -10.14 -23.29
CA ALA A 315 -1.35 -8.83 -23.62
C ALA A 315 0.10 -8.85 -24.12
N HIS A 316 0.43 -7.94 -25.03
CA HIS A 316 1.79 -7.64 -25.41
C HIS A 316 2.37 -6.56 -24.48
N ILE A 317 3.24 -6.99 -23.55
CA ILE A 317 3.85 -6.11 -22.55
C ILE A 317 5.34 -5.96 -22.87
N LYS A 318 5.79 -4.72 -23.10
CA LYS A 318 7.19 -4.37 -23.31
C LYS A 318 7.63 -3.33 -22.30
N ILE A 319 8.47 -3.72 -21.34
CA ILE A 319 9.07 -2.81 -20.35
C ILE A 319 10.38 -2.26 -20.93
N LEU A 320 10.60 -0.95 -20.78
CA LEU A 320 11.71 -0.17 -21.34
C LEU A 320 12.50 0.61 -20.26
N LEU A 321 12.36 0.21 -18.99
CA LEU A 321 12.98 0.84 -17.83
C LEU A 321 14.51 0.85 -17.93
#